data_AF-A0A965UCP7-F1
#
_entry.id   AF-A0A965UCP7-F1
#
_cell.length_a   1.000
_cell.length_b   1.000
_cell.length_c   1.000
_cell.angle_alpha   90.00
_cell.angle_beta   90.00
_cell.angle_gamma   90.00
#
_symmetry.space_group_name_H-M   'P 1'
#
loop_
_entity.id
_entity.type
_entity.pdbx_description
1 polymer ?
#
loop_
_entity_poly.entity_id
_entity_poly.type
_entity_poly.pdbx_seq_one_letter_code
_entity_poly.pdbx_strand_id
1 'polypeptide(L)'
;DMGCNGPESVDYPDYGIPCAKAVAAGEADRGVVICGTGIGISISANKVRGIRCALCTDSLMARLTREHNDANMLALGGRIIGIELAKEIVRVFFSTDFTGGRHQARIDKITNYEAGR
;
A
#
# COMPACT_ATOMS: atom_id res chain seq x y z
N ASP A 1 0.50 10.35 11.06
CA ASP A 1 -0.90 10.37 10.60
C ASP A 1 -1.02 11.49 9.58
N MET A 2 -1.66 11.23 8.44
CA MET A 2 -1.85 12.19 7.34
C MET A 2 -3.32 12.62 7.20
N GLY A 3 -4.20 12.25 8.14
CA GLY A 3 -5.63 12.53 8.12
C GLY A 3 -6.45 11.49 7.32
N CYS A 4 -7.74 11.74 7.07
CA CYS A 4 -8.56 12.88 7.46
C CYS A 4 -8.91 12.91 8.97
N ASN A 5 -9.25 14.08 9.50
CA ASN A 5 -9.52 14.29 10.92
C ASN A 5 -11.01 14.40 11.27
N GLY A 6 -11.89 13.67 10.55
CA GLY A 6 -13.33 13.71 10.79
C GLY A 6 -14.16 12.86 9.81
N PRO A 7 -15.49 12.78 10.01
CA PRO A 7 -16.40 11.99 9.18
C PRO A 7 -16.87 12.72 7.92
N GLU A 8 -16.43 13.96 7.70
CA GLU A 8 -16.85 14.76 6.56
C GLU A 8 -16.42 14.12 5.25
N SER A 9 -17.16 14.43 4.18
CA SER A 9 -16.78 13.99 2.84
C SER A 9 -15.46 14.65 2.44
N VAL A 10 -14.52 13.82 1.98
CA VAL A 10 -13.20 14.23 1.51
C VAL A 10 -12.78 13.41 0.30
N ASP A 11 -11.76 13.88 -0.42
CA ASP A 11 -11.25 13.21 -1.62
C ASP A 11 -10.05 12.32 -1.28
N TYR A 12 -10.19 11.01 -1.46
CA TYR A 12 -9.14 10.05 -1.12
C TYR A 12 -7.77 10.30 -1.79
N PRO A 13 -7.63 10.88 -3.00
CA PRO A 13 -6.32 11.18 -3.57
C PRO A 13 -5.50 12.16 -2.73
N ASP A 14 -6.16 13.10 -2.03
CA ASP A 14 -5.53 14.12 -1.20
C ASP A 14 -4.84 13.54 0.04
N TYR A 15 -5.12 12.28 0.38
CA TYR A 15 -4.50 11.55 1.48
C TYR A 15 -3.59 10.43 0.97
N GLY A 16 -4.02 9.71 -0.07
CA GLY A 16 -3.25 8.63 -0.67
C GLY A 16 -1.92 9.10 -1.27
N ILE A 17 -1.92 10.21 -2.01
CA ILE A 17 -0.72 10.72 -2.69
C ILE A 17 0.30 11.27 -1.68
N PRO A 18 -0.07 12.11 -0.69
CA PRO A 18 0.91 12.58 0.29
C PRO A 18 1.51 11.46 1.15
N CYS A 19 0.71 10.47 1.58
CA CYS A 19 1.23 9.30 2.28
C CYS A 19 2.22 8.52 1.41
N ALA A 20 1.89 8.32 0.13
CA ALA A 20 2.77 7.69 -0.84
C ALA A 20 4.06 8.48 -1.10
N LYS A 21 4.00 9.82 -1.14
CA LYS A 21 5.19 10.66 -1.26
C LYS A 21 6.11 10.55 -0.05
N ALA A 22 5.57 10.53 1.17
CA ALA A 22 6.37 10.37 2.38
C ALA A 22 7.13 9.04 2.39
N VAL A 23 6.48 7.94 1.99
CA VAL A 23 7.14 6.63 1.84
C VAL A 23 8.20 6.66 0.73
N ALA A 24 7.89 7.24 -0.43
CA ALA A 24 8.84 7.33 -1.53
C ALA A 24 10.06 8.21 -1.21
N ALA A 25 9.89 9.22 -0.36
CA ALA A 25 10.95 10.10 0.11
C ALA A 25 11.81 9.49 1.25
N GLY A 26 11.41 8.35 1.80
CA GLY A 26 12.07 7.73 2.95
C GLY A 26 11.78 8.42 4.29
N GLU A 27 10.75 9.28 4.35
CA GLU A 27 10.27 9.88 5.61
C GLU A 27 9.52 8.85 6.47
N ALA A 28 9.04 7.78 5.84
CA ALA A 28 8.46 6.62 6.49
C ALA A 28 8.89 5.34 5.75
N ASP A 29 9.16 4.26 6.49
CA ASP A 29 9.60 2.99 5.89
C ASP A 29 8.49 2.33 5.05
N ARG A 30 7.24 2.42 5.52
CA ARG A 30 6.04 1.85 4.87
C ARG A 30 4.80 2.68 5.22
N GLY A 31 3.75 2.56 4.41
CA GLY A 31 2.49 3.29 4.60
C GLY A 31 1.25 2.39 4.65
N VAL A 32 0.19 2.86 5.33
CA VAL A 32 -1.15 2.25 5.29
C VAL A 32 -2.15 3.33 4.89
N VAL A 33 -2.99 3.03 3.91
CA VAL A 33 -4.05 3.93 3.42
C VAL A 33 -5.40 3.22 3.44
N ILE A 34 -6.47 3.95 3.78
CA ILE A 34 -7.80 3.37 3.96
C ILE A 34 -8.82 4.25 3.26
N CYS A 35 -9.71 3.65 2.46
CA CYS A 35 -10.94 4.32 2.02
C CYS A 35 -12.09 3.32 2.05
N GLY A 36 -13.26 3.66 1.49
CA GLY A 36 -14.42 2.75 1.52
C GLY A 36 -14.11 1.35 1.00
N THR A 37 -13.50 1.24 -0.18
CA THR A 37 -13.12 -0.06 -0.79
C THR A 37 -11.61 -0.31 -0.79
N GLY A 38 -10.79 0.70 -0.51
CA GLY A 38 -9.34 0.65 -0.69
C GLY A 38 -8.89 0.77 -2.16
N ILE A 39 -9.80 0.70 -3.13
CA ILE A 39 -9.48 0.71 -4.58
C ILE A 39 -8.98 2.08 -5.02
N GLY A 40 -9.77 3.15 -4.81
CA GLY A 40 -9.41 4.48 -5.28
C GLY A 40 -8.09 4.97 -4.67
N ILE A 41 -7.94 4.83 -3.35
CA ILE A 41 -6.76 5.32 -2.64
C ILE A 41 -5.48 4.56 -3.01
N SER A 42 -5.58 3.24 -3.27
CA SER A 42 -4.44 2.47 -3.77
C SER A 42 -4.07 2.83 -5.21
N ILE A 43 -5.04 3.06 -6.09
CA ILE A 43 -4.78 3.55 -7.45
C ILE A 43 -4.04 4.89 -7.41
N SER A 44 -4.48 5.83 -6.57
CA SER A 44 -3.83 7.13 -6.38
C SER A 44 -2.42 7.00 -5.84
N ALA A 45 -2.21 6.19 -4.79
CA ALA A 45 -0.89 5.96 -4.20
C ALA A 45 0.11 5.37 -5.22
N ASN A 46 -0.33 4.40 -6.03
CA ASN A 46 0.49 3.77 -7.09
C ASN A 46 0.84 4.73 -8.25
N LYS A 47 0.33 5.97 -8.29
CA LYS A 47 0.81 6.99 -9.25
C LYS A 47 2.10 7.67 -8.81
N VAL A 48 2.50 7.51 -7.55
CA VAL A 48 3.78 8.02 -7.04
C VAL A 48 4.88 7.02 -7.41
N ARG A 49 5.92 7.47 -8.11
CA ARG A 49 7.07 6.64 -8.50
C ARG A 49 7.70 5.99 -7.26
N GLY A 50 8.06 4.71 -7.38
CA GLY A 50 8.65 3.91 -6.30
C GLY A 50 7.64 3.31 -5.33
N ILE A 51 6.34 3.57 -5.50
CA ILE A 51 5.29 3.05 -4.63
C ILE A 51 4.66 1.80 -5.21
N ARG A 52 4.56 0.79 -4.36
CA ARG A 52 3.87 -0.47 -4.60
C ARG A 52 2.83 -0.64 -3.51
N CYS A 53 1.67 -0.02 -3.73
CA CYS A 53 0.54 -0.05 -2.83
C CYS A 53 -0.38 -1.22 -3.16
N ALA A 54 -0.53 -2.15 -2.21
CA ALA A 54 -1.34 -3.35 -2.38
C ALA A 54 -2.66 -3.24 -1.63
N LEU A 55 -3.78 -3.35 -2.35
CA LEU A 55 -5.08 -3.57 -1.73
C LEU A 55 -5.20 -5.03 -1.28
N CYS A 56 -5.35 -5.26 0.01
CA CYS A 56 -5.50 -6.60 0.57
C CYS A 56 -6.86 -6.76 1.27
N THR A 57 -7.51 -7.90 1.03
CA THR A 57 -8.78 -8.28 1.67
C THR A 57 -8.65 -9.50 2.59
N ASP A 58 -7.47 -10.10 2.65
CA ASP A 58 -7.14 -11.21 3.56
C ASP A 58 -5.63 -11.22 3.89
N SER A 59 -5.27 -12.03 4.89
CA SER A 59 -3.90 -12.17 5.39
C SER A 59 -2.95 -12.83 4.39
N LEU A 60 -3.47 -13.68 3.51
CA LEU A 60 -2.66 -14.32 2.48
C LEU A 60 -2.16 -13.28 1.47
N MET A 61 -3.03 -12.37 1.03
CA MET A 61 -2.66 -11.25 0.17
C MET A 61 -1.61 -10.35 0.83
N ALA A 62 -1.78 -10.02 2.11
CA ALA A 62 -0.81 -9.22 2.87
C ALA A 62 0.58 -9.88 2.94
N ARG A 63 0.62 -11.19 3.19
CA ARG A 63 1.87 -11.95 3.22
C ARG A 63 2.51 -11.99 1.84
N LEU A 64 1.76 -12.42 0.82
CA LEU A 64 2.29 -12.61 -0.53
C LEU A 64 2.72 -11.28 -1.16
N THR A 65 2.03 -10.18 -0.89
CA THR A 65 2.42 -8.89 -1.44
C THR A 65 3.75 -8.40 -0.85
N ARG A 66 4.03 -8.70 0.42
CA ARG A 66 5.35 -8.46 1.03
C ARG A 66 6.40 -9.40 0.47
N GLU A 67 6.14 -10.71 0.48
CA GLU A 67 7.10 -11.73 0.03
C GLU A 67 7.48 -11.56 -1.44
N HIS A 68 6.52 -11.24 -2.31
CA HIS A 68 6.68 -11.31 -3.77
C HIS A 68 6.73 -9.97 -4.47
N ASN A 69 6.09 -8.94 -3.93
CA ASN A 69 5.97 -7.63 -4.59
C ASN A 69 6.76 -6.56 -3.84
N ASP A 70 7.35 -6.90 -2.70
CA ASP A 70 7.98 -5.96 -1.78
C ASP A 70 7.11 -4.70 -1.61
N ALA A 71 5.80 -4.89 -1.38
CA ALA A 71 4.88 -3.77 -1.26
C ALA A 71 5.30 -2.90 -0.07
N ASN A 72 5.51 -1.61 -0.32
CA ASN A 72 5.87 -0.61 0.69
C ASN A 72 4.65 0.17 1.18
N MET A 73 3.47 -0.07 0.59
CA MET A 73 2.22 0.44 1.11
C MET A 73 1.11 -0.61 1.09
N LEU A 74 0.22 -0.54 2.08
CA LEU A 74 -0.97 -1.38 2.21
C LEU A 74 -2.23 -0.51 2.07
N ALA A 75 -3.21 -0.99 1.31
CA ALA A 75 -4.53 -0.38 1.22
C ALA A 75 -5.60 -1.32 1.79
N LEU A 76 -6.56 -0.75 2.52
CA LEU A 76 -7.69 -1.46 3.11
C LEU A 76 -9.02 -0.81 2.76
N GLY A 77 -10.07 -1.63 2.66
CA GLY A 77 -11.44 -1.18 2.45
C GLY A 77 -12.23 -1.15 3.75
N GLY A 78 -12.46 0.04 4.31
CA GLY A 78 -13.21 0.22 5.56
C GLY A 78 -14.68 -0.22 5.49
N ARG A 79 -15.25 -0.39 4.30
CA ARG A 79 -16.60 -0.96 4.06
C ARG A 79 -16.57 -2.42 3.60
N ILE A 80 -15.39 -3.02 3.46
CA ILE A 80 -15.21 -4.35 2.87
C ILE A 80 -14.79 -5.38 3.91
N ILE A 81 -13.86 -5.03 4.79
CA ILE A 81 -13.31 -5.95 5.79
C ILE A 81 -13.67 -5.51 7.21
N GLY A 82 -13.92 -6.49 8.09
CA GLY A 82 -14.13 -6.24 9.51
C GLY A 82 -12.84 -5.87 10.26
N ILE A 83 -12.98 -5.23 11.41
CA ILE A 83 -11.84 -4.65 12.17
C ILE A 83 -10.79 -5.68 12.61
N GLU A 84 -11.19 -6.88 13.03
CA GLU A 84 -10.23 -7.89 13.48
C GLU A 84 -9.42 -8.46 12.31
N LEU A 85 -10.07 -8.70 11.16
CA LEU A 85 -9.38 -9.08 9.93
C LEU A 85 -8.45 -7.96 9.46
N ALA A 86 -8.88 -6.70 9.51
CA ALA A 86 -8.03 -5.56 9.15
C ALA A 86 -6.75 -5.49 10.01
N LYS A 87 -6.85 -5.71 11.33
CA LYS A 87 -5.70 -5.78 12.23
C LYS A 87 -4.77 -6.94 11.88
N GLU A 88 -5.33 -8.11 11.54
CA GLU A 88 -4.54 -9.27 11.12
C GLU A 88 -3.76 -8.99 9.83
N ILE A 89 -4.42 -8.43 8.81
CA ILE A 89 -3.81 -8.04 7.54
C ILE A 89 -2.65 -7.06 7.78
N VAL A 90 -2.87 -6.03 8.60
CA VAL A 90 -1.80 -5.06 8.97
C VAL A 90 -0.65 -5.78 9.66
N ARG A 91 -0.94 -6.62 10.67
CA ARG A 91 0.10 -7.37 11.40
C ARG A 91 0.96 -8.20 10.44
N VAL A 92 0.31 -8.98 9.58
CA VAL A 92 0.99 -9.84 8.61
C VAL A 92 1.85 -9.00 7.68
N PHE A 93 1.30 -7.93 7.10
CA PHE A 93 2.03 -7.03 6.21
C PHE A 93 3.31 -6.44 6.85
N PHE A 94 3.25 -6.04 8.13
CA PHE A 94 4.43 -5.49 8.80
C PHE A 94 5.43 -6.56 9.25
N SER A 95 4.97 -7.77 9.59
CA SER A 95 5.83 -8.88 10.03
C SER A 95 6.46 -9.71 8.91
N THR A 96 6.00 -9.55 7.67
CA THR A 96 6.48 -10.35 6.54
C THR A 96 7.60 -9.63 5.79
N ASP A 97 8.73 -10.33 5.66
CA ASP A 97 9.90 -9.88 4.92
C ASP A 97 9.78 -10.18 3.42
N PHE A 98 10.52 -9.40 2.64
CA PHE A 98 10.64 -9.63 1.21
C PHE A 98 11.60 -10.80 0.92
N THR A 99 11.23 -11.68 -0.01
CA THR A 99 11.98 -12.91 -0.27
C THR A 99 13.10 -12.77 -1.30
N GLY A 100 13.13 -11.69 -2.09
CA GLY A 100 14.15 -11.50 -3.12
C GLY A 100 14.09 -12.53 -4.26
N GLY A 101 15.27 -12.93 -4.75
CA GLY A 101 15.40 -13.91 -5.83
C GLY A 101 14.64 -13.52 -7.10
N ARG A 102 13.83 -14.44 -7.64
CA ARG A 102 13.05 -14.19 -8.87
C ARG A 102 12.08 -13.00 -8.76
N HIS A 103 11.71 -12.62 -7.53
CA HIS A 103 10.77 -11.54 -7.27
C HIS A 103 11.42 -10.17 -7.47
N GLN A 104 12.72 -10.05 -7.16
CA GLN A 104 13.48 -8.82 -7.42
C GLN A 104 13.48 -8.46 -8.91
N ALA A 105 13.76 -9.43 -9.79
CA ALA A 105 13.74 -9.21 -11.23
C ALA A 105 12.37 -8.75 -11.78
N ARG A 106 11.27 -9.01 -11.07
CA ARG A 106 9.93 -8.53 -11.43
C ARG A 106 9.70 -7.10 -10.93
N ILE A 107 10.16 -6.79 -9.73
CA ILE A 107 10.15 -5.42 -9.18
C ILE A 107 11.02 -4.49 -10.02
N ASP A 108 12.17 -4.96 -10.50
CA ASP A 108 13.04 -4.19 -11.38
C ASP A 108 12.33 -3.80 -12.69
N LYS A 109 11.50 -4.71 -13.24
CA LYS A 109 10.68 -4.40 -14.43
C LYS A 109 9.64 -3.31 -14.16
N ILE A 110 8.99 -3.33 -12.99
CA ILE A 110 8.05 -2.28 -12.59
C ILE A 110 8.79 -0.94 -12.45
N THR A 111 9.95 -0.96 -11.79
CA THR A 111 10.79 0.22 -11.58
C THR A 111 11.28 0.80 -12.91
N ASN A 112 11.67 -0.05 -13.87
CA ASN A 112 12.08 0.38 -15.20
C ASN A 112 10.92 1.03 -15.97
N TYR A 113 9.73 0.42 -15.95
CA TYR A 113 8.53 1.00 -16.55
C TYR A 113 8.24 2.41 -16.01
N GLU A 114 8.34 2.62 -14.69
CA GLU A 114 8.14 3.93 -14.06
C GLU A 114 9.22 4.97 -14.44
N ALA A 115 10.42 4.52 -14.77
CA ALA A 115 11.52 5.35 -15.24
C ALA A 115 11.41 5.71 -16.73
N GLY A 116 10.40 5.17 -17.44
CA GLY A 116 10.27 5.30 -18.89
C GLY A 116 11.32 4.51 -19.67
N ARG A 117 11.80 3.40 -19.10
CA ARG A 117 12.82 2.51 -19.67
C ARG A 117 12.24 1.17 -20.09
#